data_AF-A0AAV5L4M7-F1
#
_entry.id   AF-A0AAV5L4M7-F1
#
_cell.length_a   1.000
_cell.length_b   1.000
_cell.length_c   1.000
_cell.angle_alpha   90.00
_cell.angle_beta   90.00
_cell.angle_gamma   90.00
#
_symmetry.space_group_name_H-M   'P 1'
#
loop_
_entity.id
_entity.type
_entity.pdbx_description
1 polymer ?
#
loop_
_entity_poly.entity_id
_entity_poly.type
_entity_poly.pdbx_seq_one_letter_code
_entity_poly.pdbx_strand_id
1 'polypeptide(L)' 'MQNLEILELLDMAQLRTISEATSLAWSQLKELHIYKCPELKRLPFKKVNAKELKLIKGEQAWKDALEWENNEIKENF' A
#
# COMPACT_ATOMS: atom_id res chain seq x y z
N MET A 1 -10.88 17.93 -5.74
CA MET A 1 -10.65 16.51 -6.07
C MET A 1 -9.28 16.14 -5.55
N GLN A 2 -9.16 15.06 -4.79
CA GLN A 2 -7.90 14.67 -4.16
C GLN A 2 -7.10 13.82 -5.15
N ASN A 3 -6.02 14.40 -5.69
CA ASN A 3 -5.18 13.81 -6.74
C ASN A 3 -3.89 13.24 -6.14
N LEU A 4 -4.02 12.34 -5.17
CA LEU A 4 -2.84 11.71 -4.58
C LEU A 4 -2.34 10.63 -5.53
N GLU A 5 -1.25 10.91 -6.23
CA GLU A 5 -0.62 9.97 -7.17
C GLU A 5 0.49 9.13 -6.53
N ILE A 6 1.15 9.66 -5.51
CA ILE A 6 2.27 9.01 -4.82
C ILE A 6 2.01 9.07 -3.32
N LEU A 7 2.08 7.93 -2.64
CA LEU A 7 2.06 7.83 -1.18
C LEU A 7 3.41 7.29 -0.71
N GLU A 8 4.09 8.07 0.12
CA GLU A 8 5.37 7.70 0.71
C GLU A 8 5.29 7.70 2.24
N LEU A 9 5.68 6.57 2.85
CA LEU A 9 5.66 6.34 4.29
C LEU A 9 7.06 5.96 4.73
N LEU A 10 7.69 6.80 5.56
CA LEU A 10 9.09 6.69 5.95
C LEU A 10 9.24 6.70 7.47
N ASP A 11 10.09 5.81 7.99
CA ASP A 11 10.52 5.83 9.40
C ASP A 11 9.36 5.73 10.41
N MET A 12 8.20 5.17 10.00
CA MET A 12 7.03 5.01 10.85
C MET A 12 7.00 3.64 11.52
N ALA A 13 7.90 3.43 12.47
CA ALA A 13 8.12 2.11 13.09
C ALA A 13 6.88 1.48 13.75
N GLN A 14 5.90 2.29 14.17
CA GLN A 14 4.68 1.84 14.85
C GLN A 14 3.43 1.90 13.96
N LEU A 15 3.57 2.25 12.67
CA LEU A 15 2.43 2.34 11.76
C LEU A 15 1.90 0.94 11.44
N ARG A 16 0.63 0.69 11.78
CA ARG A 16 -0.03 -0.61 11.58
C ARG A 16 -1.08 -0.58 10.47
N THR A 17 -1.67 0.58 10.21
CA THR A 17 -2.74 0.78 9.22
C THR A 17 -2.57 2.14 8.55
N ILE A 18 -2.91 2.24 7.25
CA ILE A 18 -2.94 3.51 6.51
C ILE A 18 -4.33 4.15 6.58
N SER A 19 -5.37 3.31 6.53
CA SER A 19 -6.78 3.73 6.59
C SER A 19 -7.63 2.55 7.06
N GLU A 20 -8.58 2.80 7.95
CA GLU A 20 -9.65 1.85 8.30
C GLU A 20 -10.81 1.89 7.29
N ALA A 21 -10.92 3.00 6.55
CA ALA A 21 -11.98 3.21 5.59
C ALA A 21 -11.59 2.64 4.22
N THR A 22 -12.29 1.59 3.80
CA THR A 22 -12.31 1.12 2.40
C THR A 22 -12.91 2.14 1.44
N SER A 23 -13.60 3.18 1.97
CA SER A 23 -14.22 4.25 1.20
C SER A 23 -13.25 5.31 0.69
N LEU A 24 -11.99 5.33 1.15
CA LEU A 24 -10.98 6.17 0.54
C LEU A 24 -10.67 5.62 -0.85
N ALA A 25 -11.15 6.32 -1.87
CA ALA A 25 -10.85 5.98 -3.25
C ALA A 25 -9.41 6.43 -3.56
N TRP A 26 -8.45 5.52 -3.41
CA TRP A 26 -7.08 5.63 -3.91
C TRP A 26 -7.01 5.55 -5.45
N SER A 27 -8.05 6.04 -6.12
CA SER A 27 -8.32 5.86 -7.54
C SER A 27 -7.31 6.53 -8.46
N GLN A 28 -6.54 7.47 -7.93
CA GLN A 28 -5.48 8.19 -8.65
C GLN A 28 -4.08 7.78 -8.16
N LEU A 29 -3.98 6.92 -7.13
CA LEU A 29 -2.70 6.49 -6.58
C LEU A 29 -2.00 5.56 -7.57
N LYS A 30 -0.80 5.96 -8.00
CA LYS A 30 0.04 5.26 -8.97
C LYS A 30 1.21 4.55 -8.31
N GLU A 31 1.78 5.16 -7.26
CA GLU A 31 2.97 4.64 -6.58
C GLU A 31 2.80 4.62 -5.05
N LEU A 32 3.29 3.55 -4.44
CA LEU A 32 3.38 3.37 -3.00
C LEU A 32 4.82 3.08 -2.61
N HIS A 33 5.40 3.93 -1.76
CA HIS A 33 6.74 3.75 -1.21
C HIS A 33 6.65 3.56 0.30
N ILE A 34 7.16 2.43 0.81
CA ILE A 34 7.14 2.13 2.24
C ILE A 34 8.56 1.77 2.67
N TYR A 35 9.14 2.59 3.54
CA TYR A 35 10.46 2.33 4.12
C TYR A 35 10.43 2.46 5.64
N LYS A 36 11.03 1.48 6.31
CA LYS A 36 11.18 1.39 7.77
C LYS A 36 9.84 1.46 8.52
N CYS A 37 8.82 0.82 7.94
CA CYS A 37 7.50 0.64 8.53
C CYS A 37 7.22 -0.86 8.78
N PRO A 38 7.98 -1.53 9.65
CA PRO A 38 7.94 -2.99 9.82
C PRO A 38 6.60 -3.54 10.34
N GLU A 39 5.81 -2.69 11.03
CA GLU A 39 4.51 -3.07 11.58
C GLU A 39 3.36 -2.94 10.57
N LEU A 40 3.60 -2.34 9.40
CA LEU A 40 2.61 -2.16 8.34
C LEU A 40 2.56 -3.40 7.46
N LYS A 41 1.86 -4.44 7.93
CA LYS A 41 1.78 -5.74 7.23
C LYS A 41 0.60 -5.87 6.29
N ARG A 42 -0.40 -4.98 6.42
CA ARG A 42 -1.63 -4.99 5.63
C ARG A 42 -1.83 -3.65 4.95
N LEU A 43 -2.17 -3.70 3.67
CA LEU A 43 -2.46 -2.52 2.87
C LEU A 43 -3.96 -2.41 2.61
N PRO A 44 -4.57 -1.22 2.68
CA PRO A 44 -6.00 -1.04 2.40
C PRO A 44 -6.30 -1.04 0.89
N PHE A 45 -5.38 -1.52 0.05
CA PHE A 45 -5.47 -1.46 -1.41
C PHE A 45 -6.05 -2.76 -1.98
N LYS A 46 -7.11 -2.60 -2.75
CA LYS A 46 -7.80 -3.64 -3.51
C LYS A 46 -7.89 -3.17 -4.96
N LYS A 47 -8.04 -4.11 -5.91
CA LYS A 47 -8.23 -3.79 -7.35
C LYS A 47 -9.31 -2.72 -7.59
N VAL A 48 -10.36 -2.69 -6.77
CA VAL A 48 -11.47 -1.74 -6.88
C VAL A 48 -11.13 -0.31 -6.42
N ASN A 49 -10.29 -0.14 -5.40
CA ASN A 49 -10.05 1.19 -4.82
C ASN A 49 -8.69 1.80 -5.21
N ALA A 50 -7.72 0.99 -5.65
CA ALA A 50 -6.38 1.39 -6.06
C ALA A 50 -6.09 0.94 -7.51
N LYS A 51 -7.04 1.19 -8.42
CA LYS A 51 -7.00 0.68 -9.80
C LYS A 51 -5.80 1.16 -10.63
N GLU A 52 -5.26 2.33 -10.31
CA GLU A 52 -4.13 2.93 -11.04
C GLU A 52 -2.77 2.61 -10.39
N LEU A 53 -2.76 1.86 -9.27
CA LEU A 53 -1.54 1.53 -8.54
C LEU A 53 -0.69 0.58 -9.39
N LYS A 54 0.48 1.05 -9.80
CA LYS A 54 1.39 0.36 -10.73
C LYS A 54 2.68 -0.09 -10.07
N LEU A 55 3.02 0.50 -8.93
CA LEU A 55 4.34 0.32 -8.34
C LEU A 55 4.28 0.34 -6.81
N ILE A 56 4.82 -0.72 -6.20
CA ILE A 56 5.04 -0.81 -4.76
C ILE A 56 6.54 -0.98 -4.51
N LYS A 57 7.15 0.02 -3.86
CA LYS A 57 8.55 -0.01 -3.41
C LYS A 57 8.62 -0.11 -1.89
N GLY A 58 9.64 -0.79 -1.42
CA GLY A 58 9.97 -0.90 0.00
C GLY A 58 11.05 -1.94 0.22
N GLU A 59 11.48 -2.11 1.47
CA GLU A 59 12.48 -3.12 1.81
C GLU A 59 11.99 -4.52 1.46
N GLN A 60 12.89 -5.37 0.95
CA GLN A 60 12.54 -6.76 0.60
C GLN A 60 11.94 -7.50 1.79
N ALA A 61 12.51 -7.32 2.98
CA ALA A 61 12.00 -7.92 4.22
C ALA A 61 10.56 -7.51 4.54
N TRP A 62 10.19 -6.25 4.23
CA TRP A 62 8.82 -5.78 4.38
C TRP A 62 7.90 -6.41 3.33
N LYS A 63 8.34 -6.43 2.05
CA LYS A 63 7.58 -7.06 0.95
C LYS A 63 7.30 -8.54 1.23
N ASP A 64 8.27 -9.28 1.77
CA ASP A 64 8.14 -10.70 2.11
C ASP A 64 7.18 -10.94 3.29
N ALA A 65 7.07 -9.96 4.20
CA ALA A 65 6.20 -9.99 5.36
C ALA A 65 4.77 -9.47 5.11
N LEU A 66 4.47 -9.01 3.89
CA LEU A 66 3.14 -8.50 3.54
C LEU A 66 2.09 -9.62 3.57
N GLU A 67 1.02 -9.34 4.32
CA GLU A 67 -0.18 -10.17 4.39
C GLU A 67 -1.18 -9.70 3.33
N TRP A 68 -1.11 -10.31 2.15
CA TRP A 68 -2.02 -10.00 1.05
C TRP A 68 -3.42 -10.57 1.34
N GLU A 69 -4.46 -9.72 1.33
CA GLU A 69 -5.85 -10.17 1.52
C GLU A 69 -6.34 -11.08 0.38
N ASN A 70 -5.66 -11.10 -0.76
CA ASN A 70 -5.99 -11.99 -1.88
C ASN A 70 -4.75 -12.30 -2.72
N ASN A 71 -4.49 -13.58 -3.01
CA ASN A 71 -3.31 -14.02 -3.77
C ASN A 71 -3.25 -13.42 -5.19
N GLU A 72 -4.38 -12.93 -5.73
CA GLU A 72 -4.45 -12.26 -7.03
C GLU A 72 -3.67 -10.93 -7.14
N ILE A 73 -3.33 -10.31 -6.00
CA ILE A 73 -2.59 -9.04 -6.00
C ILE A 73 -1.09 -9.30 -6.14
N LYS A 74 -0.58 -10.42 -5.60
CA LYS A 74 0.85 -10.75 -5.61
C LYS A 74 1.40 -11.01 -7.02
N GLU A 75 0.58 -11.50 -7.94
CA GLU A 75 1.02 -11.77 -9.33
C GLU A 75 1.15 -10.51 -10.19
N ASN A 76 0.71 -9.34 -9.70
CA ASN A 76 0.75 -8.08 -10.44
C ASN A 76 1.79 -7.08 -9.89
N PHE A 77 2.56 -7.42 -8.84
CA PHE A 77 3.52 -6.51 -8.19
C PHE A 77 4.84 -7.18 -7.80
#